data_AF-A0A565BEI2-F1
#
_entry.id   AF-A0A565BEI2-F1
#
_cell.length_a   1.000
_cell.length_b   1.000
_cell.length_c   1.000
_cell.angle_alpha   90.00
_cell.angle_beta   90.00
_cell.angle_gamma   90.00
#
_symmetry.space_group_name_H-M   'P 1'
#
loop_
_entity.id
_entity.type
_entity.pdbx_description
1 polymer ?
#
loop_
_entity_poly.entity_id
_entity_poly.type
_entity_poly.pdbx_seq_one_letter_code
_entity_poly.pdbx_strand_id
1 'polypeptide(L)'
;MVLDDWKRLYSNTKSNFREVAIKGFWDMYDPEGFSLWFCDYKYNDENMVSFVTLNKVGGFLQRMDLARKYAFGKMLICGSEGPFKVKGLWLFRGPEIPKFIMEEVYDMELYEWTKVDISDEAQKERVSQMIEDAEPFEGEALLDAKCFK
;
A
#
# COMPACT_ATOMS: atom_id res chain seq x y z
N MET A 1 18.15 -0.32 0.53
CA MET A 1 17.26 -1.18 -0.28
C MET A 1 17.47 -0.96 -1.78
N VAL A 2 17.36 -2.00 -2.61
CA VAL A 2 17.17 -1.87 -4.08
C VAL A 2 15.72 -2.22 -4.43
N LEU A 3 14.95 -1.24 -4.92
CA LEU A 3 13.50 -1.38 -5.10
C LEU A 3 13.11 -2.47 -6.11
N ASP A 4 13.85 -2.61 -7.20
CA ASP A 4 13.57 -3.63 -8.23
C ASP A 4 13.79 -5.06 -7.71
N ASP A 5 14.78 -5.24 -6.83
CA ASP A 5 15.03 -6.53 -6.19
C ASP A 5 13.92 -6.87 -5.19
N TRP A 6 13.43 -5.87 -4.43
CA TRP A 6 12.23 -6.03 -3.61
C TRP A 6 11.02 -6.46 -4.46
N LYS A 7 10.72 -5.74 -5.55
CA LYS A 7 9.59 -6.06 -6.44
C LYS A 7 9.71 -7.45 -7.06
N ARG A 8 10.93 -7.87 -7.39
CA ARG A 8 11.23 -9.22 -7.89
C ARG A 8 10.97 -10.27 -6.82
N LEU A 9 11.49 -10.07 -5.60
CA LEU A 9 11.26 -10.98 -4.46
C LEU A 9 9.76 -11.14 -4.17
N TYR A 10 9.04 -10.01 -4.04
CA TYR A 10 7.60 -9.99 -3.83
C TYR A 10 6.85 -10.79 -4.90
N SER A 11 7.18 -10.58 -6.17
CA SER A 11 6.48 -11.21 -7.30
C SER A 11 6.75 -12.72 -7.43
N ASN A 12 7.95 -13.14 -7.07
CA ASN A 12 8.40 -14.53 -7.17
C ASN A 12 7.97 -15.39 -5.97
N THR A 13 7.65 -14.76 -4.84
CA THR A 13 7.16 -15.47 -3.67
C THR A 13 5.72 -15.91 -3.90
N LYS A 14 5.49 -17.23 -4.00
CA LYS A 14 4.15 -17.83 -4.21
C LYS A 14 3.61 -18.57 -2.99
N SER A 15 4.49 -18.99 -2.08
CA SER A 15 4.18 -19.67 -0.83
C SER A 15 5.10 -19.14 0.28
N ASN A 16 4.73 -19.39 1.54
CA ASN A 16 5.46 -18.92 2.73
C ASN A 16 5.74 -17.41 2.68
N PHE A 17 4.71 -16.65 2.31
CA PHE A 17 4.83 -15.23 2.00
C PHE A 17 5.44 -14.43 3.15
N ARG A 18 4.98 -14.72 4.38
CA ARG A 18 5.53 -14.19 5.64
C ARG A 18 7.03 -14.46 5.80
N GLU A 19 7.47 -15.71 5.63
CA GLU A 19 8.85 -16.11 5.90
C GLU A 19 9.84 -15.63 4.83
N VAL A 20 9.36 -15.43 3.59
CA VAL A 20 10.21 -15.09 2.45
C VAL A 20 10.07 -13.61 2.09
N ALA A 21 8.87 -13.16 1.72
CA ALA A 21 8.64 -11.81 1.24
C ALA A 21 8.65 -10.79 2.40
N ILE A 22 7.92 -11.04 3.49
CA ILE A 22 7.89 -10.08 4.61
C ILE A 22 9.25 -10.00 5.30
N LYS A 23 9.87 -11.15 5.60
CA LYS A 23 11.23 -11.16 6.16
C LYS A 23 12.22 -10.45 5.22
N GLY A 24 12.22 -10.80 3.94
CA GLY A 24 13.10 -10.18 2.96
C GLY A 24 12.85 -8.67 2.79
N PHE A 25 11.60 -8.22 2.89
CA PHE A 25 11.26 -6.80 2.91
C PHE A 25 12.01 -6.08 4.02
N TRP A 26 11.86 -6.56 5.26
CA TRP A 26 12.48 -5.92 6.43
C TRP A 26 14.00 -6.06 6.44
N ASP A 27 14.56 -7.17 5.96
CA ASP A 27 16.00 -7.37 5.81
C ASP A 27 16.61 -6.40 4.78
N MET A 28 15.85 -6.01 3.74
CA MET A 28 16.29 -5.07 2.72
C MET A 28 15.94 -3.61 3.00
N TYR A 29 14.95 -3.36 3.87
CA TYR A 29 14.38 -2.04 4.11
C TYR A 29 15.43 -1.08 4.66
N ASP A 30 15.44 0.12 4.11
CA ASP A 30 16.44 1.15 4.38
C ASP A 30 15.71 2.46 4.67
N PRO A 31 15.57 2.86 5.95
CA PRO A 31 14.78 4.01 6.35
C PRO A 31 15.40 5.36 5.98
N GLU A 32 16.69 5.41 5.63
CA GLU A 32 17.34 6.63 5.13
C GLU A 32 17.05 6.82 3.64
N GLY A 33 17.08 5.71 2.88
CA GLY A 33 16.84 5.70 1.44
C GLY A 33 15.36 5.64 1.04
N PHE A 34 14.47 5.21 1.93
CA PHE A 34 13.05 4.98 1.64
C PHE A 34 12.14 5.29 2.82
N SER A 35 10.92 5.71 2.53
CA SER A 35 9.88 5.98 3.54
C SER A 35 8.64 5.15 3.27
N LEU A 36 8.03 4.67 4.35
CA LEU A 36 6.75 3.96 4.34
C LEU A 36 5.64 4.90 4.78
N TRP A 37 4.49 4.79 4.11
CA TRP A 37 3.32 5.62 4.35
C TRP A 37 2.06 4.78 4.30
N PHE A 38 1.21 4.92 5.31
CA PHE A 38 -0.19 4.51 5.21
C PHE A 38 -0.96 5.56 4.43
N CYS A 39 -1.89 5.11 3.58
CA CYS A 39 -2.88 5.96 2.93
C CYS A 39 -4.29 5.46 3.21
N ASP A 40 -5.05 6.18 4.03
CA ASP A 40 -6.44 5.84 4.34
C ASP A 40 -7.35 6.79 3.54
N TYR A 41 -8.33 6.25 2.80
CA TYR A 41 -9.23 7.08 1.99
C TYR A 41 -10.18 7.87 2.88
N LYS A 42 -10.32 9.18 2.63
CA LYS A 42 -11.08 10.08 3.51
C LYS A 42 -12.59 9.90 3.42
N TYR A 43 -13.10 9.43 2.28
CA TYR A 43 -14.54 9.42 1.96
C TYR A 43 -15.10 8.00 1.80
N ASN A 44 -14.76 7.11 2.74
CA ASN A 44 -15.19 5.71 2.66
C ASN A 44 -16.72 5.55 2.64
N ASP A 45 -17.47 6.46 3.28
CA ASP A 45 -18.93 6.43 3.30
C ASP A 45 -19.58 6.49 1.90
N GLU A 46 -18.85 6.99 0.89
CA GLU A 46 -19.31 7.03 -0.50
C GLU A 46 -19.13 5.70 -1.26
N ASN A 47 -18.29 4.79 -0.73
CA ASN A 47 -17.90 3.56 -1.39
C ASN A 47 -18.94 2.46 -1.17
N MET A 48 -20.18 2.65 -1.65
CA MET A 48 -21.28 1.70 -1.42
C MET A 48 -21.30 0.50 -2.37
N VAL A 49 -20.65 0.60 -3.53
CA VAL A 49 -20.69 -0.42 -4.58
C VAL A 49 -19.28 -0.93 -4.86
N SER A 50 -19.06 -2.23 -4.62
CA SER A 50 -17.74 -2.87 -4.70
C SER A 50 -17.02 -2.62 -6.03
N PHE A 51 -17.71 -2.87 -7.16
CA PHE A 51 -17.14 -2.68 -8.50
C PHE A 51 -16.74 -1.21 -8.78
N VAL A 52 -17.51 -0.25 -8.25
CA VAL A 52 -17.20 1.18 -8.40
C VAL A 52 -15.97 1.55 -7.58
N THR A 53 -15.89 1.07 -6.34
CA THR A 53 -14.71 1.24 -5.47
C THR A 53 -13.46 0.63 -6.09
N LEU A 54 -13.56 -0.58 -6.64
CA LEU A 54 -12.47 -1.27 -7.33
C LEU A 54 -11.93 -0.46 -8.52
N ASN A 55 -12.83 0.12 -9.33
CA ASN A 55 -12.46 0.96 -10.47
C ASN A 55 -11.82 2.28 -10.03
N LYS A 56 -12.32 2.89 -8.94
CA LYS A 56 -11.74 4.11 -8.35
C LYS A 56 -10.28 3.87 -7.94
N VAL A 57 -10.01 2.79 -7.20
CA VAL A 57 -8.64 2.40 -6.82
C VAL A 57 -7.79 2.09 -8.05
N GLY A 58 -8.34 1.38 -9.04
CA GLY A 58 -7.64 1.11 -10.30
C GLY A 58 -7.23 2.39 -11.05
N GLY A 59 -8.13 3.38 -11.14
CA GLY A 59 -7.85 4.68 -11.75
C GLY A 59 -6.76 5.46 -10.99
N PHE A 60 -6.78 5.42 -9.65
CA PHE A 60 -5.73 6.02 -8.84
C PHE A 60 -4.36 5.39 -9.14
N LEU A 61 -4.28 4.05 -9.19
CA LEU A 61 -3.03 3.35 -9.51
C LEU A 61 -2.51 3.65 -10.92
N GLN A 62 -3.40 3.88 -11.89
CA GLN A 62 -2.99 4.31 -13.24
C GLN A 62 -2.38 5.72 -13.24
N ARG A 63 -2.91 6.65 -12.44
CA ARG A 63 -2.33 8.00 -12.31
C ARG A 63 -1.00 7.99 -11.56
N MET A 64 -0.83 7.04 -10.64
CA MET A 64 0.43 6.79 -9.95
C MET A 64 1.54 6.20 -10.85
N ASP A 65 1.26 5.88 -12.12
CA ASP A 65 2.24 5.24 -13.02
C ASP A 65 3.54 6.04 -13.20
N LEU A 66 3.48 7.37 -13.12
CA LEU A 66 4.65 8.26 -13.09
C LEU A 66 5.62 7.95 -11.94
N ALA A 67 5.13 7.35 -10.85
CA ALA A 67 5.90 6.95 -9.69
C ALA A 67 6.45 5.51 -9.78
N ARG A 68 6.13 4.75 -10.83
CA ARG A 68 6.42 3.30 -10.91
C ARG A 68 7.88 2.96 -10.66
N LYS A 69 8.82 3.77 -11.15
CA LYS A 69 10.27 3.55 -10.93
C LYS A 69 10.75 3.86 -9.50
N TYR A 70 9.96 4.58 -8.72
CA TYR A 70 10.36 5.15 -7.43
C TYR A 70 9.49 4.68 -6.27
N ALA A 71 8.43 3.93 -6.55
CA ALA A 71 7.47 3.51 -5.56
C ALA A 71 7.07 2.04 -5.71
N PHE A 72 6.65 1.47 -4.59
CA PHE A 72 5.84 0.26 -4.50
C PHE A 72 4.60 0.60 -3.67
N GLY A 73 3.44 0.10 -4.07
CA GLY A 73 2.18 0.40 -3.41
C GLY A 73 1.32 -0.84 -3.26
N LYS A 74 0.47 -0.83 -2.25
CA LYS A 74 -0.50 -1.87 -1.98
C LYS A 74 -1.78 -1.26 -1.47
N MET A 75 -2.87 -1.47 -2.19
CA MET A 75 -4.19 -0.94 -1.86
C MET A 75 -5.11 -2.10 -1.51
N LEU A 76 -5.67 -2.07 -0.31
CA LEU A 76 -6.63 -3.04 0.21
C LEU A 76 -8.01 -2.40 0.22
N ILE A 77 -9.01 -3.18 -0.22
CA ILE A 77 -10.41 -2.80 -0.16
C ILE A 77 -11.06 -3.77 0.83
N CYS A 78 -11.52 -3.24 1.96
CA CYS A 78 -12.04 -4.03 3.07
C CYS A 78 -13.56 -3.83 3.22
N GLY A 79 -14.23 -4.85 3.73
CA GLY A 79 -15.67 -4.88 3.97
C GLY A 79 -16.38 -5.95 3.14
N SER A 80 -17.39 -6.59 3.73
CA SER A 80 -18.27 -7.55 3.04
C SER A 80 -19.48 -6.87 2.38
N GLU A 81 -19.87 -5.70 2.90
CA GLU A 81 -20.92 -4.84 2.38
C GLU A 81 -20.50 -3.37 2.51
N GLY A 82 -21.12 -2.49 1.73
CA GLY A 82 -20.79 -1.06 1.74
C GLY A 82 -21.16 -0.40 3.07
N PRO A 83 -20.43 0.64 3.51
CA PRO A 83 -19.34 1.30 2.80
C PRO A 83 -18.01 0.53 2.85
N PHE A 84 -17.40 0.30 1.68
CA PHE A 84 -16.10 -0.36 1.56
C PHE A 84 -14.96 0.59 1.93
N LYS A 85 -14.08 0.14 2.82
CA LYS A 85 -12.93 0.92 3.26
C LYS A 85 -11.75 0.72 2.33
N VAL A 86 -11.20 1.82 1.83
CA VAL A 86 -9.98 1.80 1.02
C VAL A 86 -8.81 2.21 1.90
N LYS A 87 -7.87 1.28 2.05
CA LYS A 87 -6.64 1.46 2.82
C LYS A 87 -5.46 1.15 1.91
N GLY A 88 -4.31 1.74 2.17
CA GLY A 88 -3.12 1.42 1.42
C GLY A 88 -1.83 1.65 2.15
N LEU A 89 -0.79 1.05 1.59
CA LEU A 89 0.58 1.11 2.04
C LEU A 89 1.44 1.49 0.84
N TRP A 90 2.26 2.51 1.02
CA TRP A 90 3.17 2.98 -0.01
C TRP A 90 4.59 3.06 0.52
N LEU A 91 5.50 2.58 -0.31
CA LEU A 91 6.94 2.66 -0.13
C LEU A 91 7.48 3.60 -1.20
N PHE A 92 7.95 4.77 -0.78
CA PHE A 92 8.54 5.75 -1.68
C PHE A 92 10.04 5.83 -1.49
N ARG A 93 10.76 6.09 -2.58
CA ARG A 93 12.18 6.41 -2.54
C ARG A 93 12.38 7.82 -1.94
N GLY A 94 13.23 7.91 -0.93
CA GLY A 94 13.50 9.11 -0.16
C GLY A 94 12.73 9.17 1.17
N PRO A 95 13.07 10.14 2.03
CA PRO A 95 12.51 10.26 3.38
C PRO A 95 11.06 10.78 3.41
N GLU A 96 10.57 11.32 2.29
CA GLU A 96 9.23 11.91 2.13
C GLU A 96 8.58 11.44 0.83
N ILE A 97 7.26 11.66 0.71
CA ILE A 97 6.54 11.45 -0.55
C ILE A 97 7.13 12.39 -1.62
N PRO A 98 7.57 11.88 -2.79
CA PRO A 98 8.14 12.72 -3.82
C PRO A 98 7.20 13.84 -4.28
N LYS A 99 7.68 15.08 -4.29
CA LYS A 99 6.88 16.29 -4.59
C LYS A 99 6.14 16.22 -5.93
N PHE A 100 6.80 15.69 -6.97
CA PHE A 100 6.19 15.55 -8.28
C PHE A 100 4.95 14.65 -8.28
N ILE A 101 4.85 13.69 -7.36
CA ILE A 101 3.65 12.86 -7.20
C ILE A 101 2.51 13.69 -6.60
N MET A 102 2.82 14.49 -5.58
CA MET A 102 1.84 15.38 -4.95
C MET A 102 1.32 16.46 -5.89
N GLU A 103 2.17 16.95 -6.81
CA GLU A 103 1.82 17.98 -7.79
C GLU A 103 1.02 17.44 -8.98
N GLU A 104 1.35 16.24 -9.47
CA GLU A 104 0.74 15.68 -10.68
C GLU A 104 -0.46 14.76 -10.40
N VAL A 105 -0.53 14.16 -9.21
CA VAL A 105 -1.60 13.22 -8.83
C VAL A 105 -2.56 13.89 -7.84
N TYR A 106 -3.59 14.55 -8.37
CA TYR A 106 -4.61 15.24 -7.55
C TYR A 106 -5.33 14.32 -6.56
N ASP A 107 -5.45 13.02 -6.85
CA ASP A 107 -6.04 12.04 -5.94
C ASP A 107 -5.31 11.90 -4.62
N MET A 108 -4.02 12.29 -4.54
CA MET A 108 -3.25 12.21 -3.30
C MET A 108 -3.95 12.94 -2.16
N GLU A 109 -4.65 14.04 -2.46
CA GLU A 109 -5.42 14.82 -1.47
C GLU A 109 -6.67 14.10 -0.95
N LEU A 110 -7.18 13.10 -1.66
CA LEU A 110 -8.34 12.30 -1.26
C LEU A 110 -8.00 11.25 -0.18
N TYR A 111 -6.71 11.04 0.07
CA TYR A 111 -6.21 10.15 1.09
C TYR A 111 -5.57 10.94 2.23
N GLU A 112 -5.66 10.39 3.43
CA GLU A 112 -4.85 10.80 4.56
C GLU A 112 -3.56 9.99 4.55
N TRP A 113 -2.42 10.69 4.54
CA TRP A 113 -1.09 10.09 4.47
C TRP A 113 -0.42 10.17 5.82
N THR A 114 -0.12 9.02 6.41
CA THR A 114 0.57 8.93 7.70
C THR A 114 1.87 8.17 7.50
N LYS A 115 3.00 8.80 7.86
CA LYS A 115 4.31 8.12 7.81
C LYS A 115 4.32 6.99 8.83
N VAL A 116 4.77 5.82 8.40
CA VAL A 116 4.87 4.65 9.27
C VAL A 116 6.01 4.86 10.27
N ASP A 117 5.71 4.65 11.55
CA ASP A 117 6.72 4.54 12.59
C ASP A 117 7.23 3.10 12.67
N ILE A 118 8.45 2.88 12.19
CA ILE A 118 9.10 1.56 12.21
C ILE A 118 9.62 1.16 13.59
N SER A 119 9.60 2.05 14.57
CA SER A 119 9.91 1.71 15.96
C SER A 119 8.68 1.14 16.69
N ASP A 120 7.48 1.39 16.14
CA ASP A 120 6.22 0.83 16.61
C ASP A 120 5.99 -0.55 15.97
N GLU A 121 6.10 -1.59 16.79
CA GLU A 121 5.91 -2.97 16.36
C GLU A 121 4.49 -3.25 15.84
N ALA A 122 3.46 -2.53 16.32
CA ALA A 122 2.10 -2.68 15.81
C ALA A 122 1.99 -2.13 14.38
N GLN A 123 2.66 -1.01 14.08
CA GLN A 123 2.69 -0.44 12.74
C GLN A 123 3.53 -1.29 11.77
N LYS A 124 4.68 -1.83 12.22
CA LYS A 124 5.44 -2.81 11.44
C LYS A 124 4.63 -4.06 11.10
N GLU A 125 3.87 -4.56 12.07
CA GLU A 125 2.99 -5.70 11.85
C GLU A 125 1.89 -5.35 10.84
N ARG A 126 1.27 -4.17 10.97
CA ARG A 126 0.29 -3.66 10.00
C ARG A 126 0.86 -3.58 8.59
N VAL A 127 2.08 -3.05 8.42
CA VAL A 127 2.79 -3.05 7.12
C VAL A 127 2.92 -4.46 6.57
N SER A 128 3.35 -5.40 7.41
CA SER A 128 3.54 -6.80 7.01
C SER A 128 2.23 -7.44 6.54
N GLN A 129 1.16 -7.26 7.29
CA GLN A 129 -0.19 -7.73 6.97
C GLN A 129 -0.71 -7.16 5.64
N MET A 130 -0.46 -5.87 5.37
CA MET A 130 -0.87 -5.26 4.11
C MET A 130 -0.08 -5.82 2.92
N ILE A 131 1.23 -6.03 3.08
CA ILE A 131 2.08 -6.58 2.00
C ILE A 131 1.64 -8.00 1.64
N GLU A 132 1.26 -8.82 2.62
CA GLU A 132 0.85 -10.23 2.43
C GLU A 132 -0.64 -10.47 2.18
N ASP A 133 -1.46 -9.42 2.05
CA ASP A 133 -2.91 -9.54 1.86
C ASP A 133 -3.59 -10.33 2.99
N ALA A 134 -3.20 -10.07 4.24
CA ALA A 134 -3.74 -10.78 5.39
C ALA A 134 -5.27 -10.69 5.43
N GLU A 135 -5.94 -11.82 5.62
CA GLU A 135 -7.39 -11.92 5.71
C GLU A 135 -7.79 -12.68 6.98
N PRO A 136 -8.62 -12.10 7.87
CA PRO A 136 -9.15 -10.74 7.84
C PRO A 136 -8.09 -9.67 8.14
N PHE A 137 -8.25 -8.47 7.56
CA PHE A 137 -7.38 -7.31 7.81
C PHE A 137 -8.07 -6.34 8.78
N GLU A 138 -7.42 -6.01 9.91
CA GLU A 138 -7.98 -5.14 10.96
C GLU A 138 -9.38 -5.59 11.47
N GLY A 139 -9.68 -6.89 11.39
CA GLY A 139 -10.98 -7.46 11.77
C GLY A 139 -12.06 -7.34 10.71
N GLU A 140 -11.74 -6.84 9.51
CA GLU A 140 -12.65 -6.75 8.37
C GLU A 140 -12.28 -7.76 7.27
N ALA A 141 -13.29 -8.24 6.54
CA ALA A 141 -13.07 -9.09 5.37
C ALA A 141 -12.30 -8.32 4.29
N LEU A 142 -11.36 -8.98 3.63
CA LEU A 142 -10.61 -8.40 2.53
C LEU A 142 -11.36 -8.68 1.22
N LEU A 143 -11.96 -7.66 0.62
CA LEU A 143 -12.70 -7.81 -0.63
C LEU A 143 -11.76 -7.98 -1.82
N ASP A 144 -10.73 -7.15 -1.92
CA ASP A 144 -9.71 -7.20 -2.97
C ASP A 144 -8.44 -6.49 -2.52
N ALA A 145 -7.31 -6.85 -3.15
CA ALA A 145 -6.05 -6.19 -2.94
C ALA A 145 -5.33 -5.94 -4.27
N LYS A 146 -4.94 -4.68 -4.51
CA LYS A 146 -4.25 -4.24 -5.72
C LYS A 146 -2.81 -3.87 -5.40
N CYS A 147 -1.89 -4.44 -6.16
CA CYS A 147 -0.45 -4.15 -6.03
C CYS A 147 -0.01 -3.19 -7.14
N PHE A 148 0.76 -2.18 -6.75
CA PHE A 148 1.45 -1.24 -7.63
C PHE A 148 2.95 -1.52 -7.61
N LYS A 149 3.50 -1.94 -8.75
CA LYS A 149 4.91 -2.27 -8.92
C LYS A 149 5.40 -2.03 -10.34
#